data_AF-A0A815NSZ6-F1
#
_entry.id   AF-A0A815NSZ6-F1
#
_cell.length_a   1.000
_cell.length_b   1.000
_cell.length_c   1.000
_cell.angle_alpha   90.00
_cell.angle_beta   90.00
_cell.angle_gamma   90.00
#
_symmetry.space_group_name_H-M   'P 1'
#
loop_
_entity.id
_entity.type
_entity.pdbx_description
1 polymer ?
#
loop_
_entity_poly.entity_id
_entity_poly.type
_entity_poly.pdbx_seq_one_letter_code
_entity_poly.pdbx_strand_id
1 'polypeptide(L)'
;VTVITFDDILVESSRAESIPNGYKNLTWSEAGFTNAISNTKSGYRNGLVSGQFVGMTYDRQPLTITSDRLFILKLFWATAAWNDNLTLAITGSSGGKPHPAFTSYSATHVVLDDWALEL
;
A
#
# COMPACT_ATOMS: atom_id res chain seq x y z
N VAL A 1 10.46 14.29 -1.10
CA VAL A 1 9.72 13.08 -0.66
C VAL A 1 8.54 12.91 -1.59
N THR A 2 8.24 11.69 -2.02
CA THR A 2 7.11 11.42 -2.94
C THR A 2 6.05 10.66 -2.17
N VAL A 3 4.81 11.18 -2.16
CA VAL A 3 3.65 10.48 -1.60
C VAL A 3 2.95 9.74 -2.74
N ILE A 4 2.61 8.48 -2.51
CA ILE A 4 1.85 7.66 -3.44
C ILE A 4 0.44 7.53 -2.89
N THR A 5 -0.54 8.07 -3.61
CA THR A 5 -1.98 7.86 -3.40
C THR A 5 -2.57 7.31 -4.69
N PHE A 6 -3.85 6.95 -4.67
CA PHE A 6 -4.59 6.47 -5.84
C PHE A 6 -5.56 7.53 -6.39
N ASP A 7 -5.39 8.79 -6.01
CA ASP A 7 -6.30 9.89 -6.38
C ASP A 7 -6.19 10.29 -7.86
N ASP A 8 -5.10 9.92 -8.53
CA ASP A 8 -4.87 10.18 -9.95
C ASP A 8 -5.46 9.11 -10.88
N ILE A 9 -6.11 8.10 -10.32
CA ILE A 9 -6.87 7.10 -11.07
C ILE A 9 -8.20 7.71 -11.49
N LEU A 10 -8.41 7.80 -12.81
CA LEU A 10 -9.63 8.36 -13.40
C LEU A 10 -10.55 7.29 -14.01
N VAL A 11 -10.17 6.01 -13.91
CA VAL A 11 -10.96 4.91 -14.48
C VAL A 11 -12.08 4.55 -13.52
N GLU A 12 -13.32 4.84 -13.93
CA GLU A 12 -14.52 4.48 -13.17
C GLU A 12 -14.83 2.99 -13.32
N SER A 13 -14.26 2.18 -12.42
CA SER A 13 -14.52 0.74 -12.33
C SER A 13 -15.09 0.38 -10.97
N SER A 14 -16.21 -0.33 -11.00
CA SER A 14 -16.82 -0.92 -9.80
C SER A 14 -16.13 -2.23 -9.37
N ARG A 15 -15.12 -2.67 -10.13
CA ARG A 15 -14.36 -3.89 -9.87
C ARG A 15 -12.94 -3.57 -9.44
N ALA A 16 -12.34 -4.57 -8.81
CA ALA A 16 -10.92 -4.63 -8.57
C ALA A 16 -10.15 -4.62 -9.90
N GLU A 17 -9.19 -3.72 -10.05
CA GLU A 17 -8.26 -3.69 -11.17
C GLU A 17 -6.83 -3.83 -10.69
N SER A 18 -5.94 -4.33 -11.54
CA SER A 18 -4.53 -4.46 -11.20
C SER A 18 -3.84 -3.11 -11.27
N ILE A 19 -2.97 -2.83 -10.31
CA ILE A 19 -2.08 -1.67 -10.39
C ILE A 19 -1.07 -1.96 -11.51
N PRO A 20 -1.01 -1.13 -12.58
CA PRO A 20 -0.13 -1.40 -13.69
C PRO A 20 1.35 -1.24 -13.28
N ASN A 21 2.21 -2.10 -13.83
CA ASN A 21 3.65 -1.93 -13.68
C ASN A 21 4.09 -0.57 -14.23
N GLY A 22 4.99 0.09 -13.50
CA GLY A 22 5.41 1.46 -13.79
C GLY A 22 4.55 2.53 -13.11
N TYR A 23 3.42 2.16 -12.47
CA TYR A 23 2.66 3.11 -11.67
C TYR A 23 3.55 3.72 -10.58
N LYS A 24 3.75 5.04 -10.67
CA LYS A 24 4.67 5.82 -9.83
C LYS A 24 6.12 5.33 -9.86
N ASN A 25 6.57 4.78 -11.00
CA ASN A 25 7.91 4.22 -11.22
C ASN A 25 8.23 2.99 -10.34
N LEU A 26 7.19 2.25 -9.95
CA LEU A 26 7.29 1.03 -9.17
C LEU A 26 6.68 -0.14 -9.94
N THR A 27 7.16 -1.34 -9.64
CA THR A 27 6.55 -2.60 -10.07
C THR A 27 5.73 -3.14 -8.91
N TRP A 28 4.49 -3.50 -9.17
CA TRP A 28 3.53 -3.94 -8.17
C TRP A 28 3.12 -5.39 -8.49
N SER A 29 3.22 -6.27 -7.50
CA SER A 29 2.78 -7.67 -7.62
C SER A 29 1.80 -7.99 -6.52
N GLU A 30 0.82 -8.83 -6.84
CA GLU A 30 -0.28 -9.19 -5.95
C GLU A 30 -1.07 -7.97 -5.45
N ALA A 31 -1.13 -6.93 -6.29
CA ALA A 31 -1.67 -5.62 -5.94
C ALA A 31 -2.74 -5.17 -6.93
N GLY A 32 -3.81 -4.62 -6.38
CA GLY A 32 -4.87 -3.98 -7.14
C GLY A 32 -5.33 -2.67 -6.53
N PHE A 33 -6.24 -1.99 -7.22
CA PHE A 33 -7.00 -0.88 -6.68
C PHE A 33 -8.50 -1.09 -6.94
N THR A 34 -9.34 -0.47 -6.14
CA THR A 34 -10.80 -0.52 -6.29
C THR A 34 -11.42 0.79 -5.84
N ASN A 35 -12.53 1.19 -6.46
CA ASN A 35 -13.33 2.31 -5.98
C ASN A 35 -14.06 1.88 -4.69
N ALA A 36 -13.56 2.34 -3.54
CA ALA A 36 -14.09 1.99 -2.23
C ALA A 36 -15.47 2.63 -1.97
N ILE A 37 -15.77 3.77 -2.62
CA ILE A 37 -17.06 4.46 -2.46
C ILE A 37 -18.17 3.71 -3.21
N SER A 38 -17.92 3.32 -4.46
CA SER A 38 -18.89 2.60 -5.28
C SER A 38 -19.11 1.16 -4.79
N ASN A 39 -18.07 0.52 -4.23
CA ASN A 39 -18.14 -0.84 -3.71
C ASN A 39 -18.64 -0.85 -2.26
N THR A 40 -19.89 -0.44 -2.07
CA THR A 40 -20.50 -0.18 -0.75
C THR A 40 -20.63 -1.41 0.17
N LYS A 41 -20.59 -2.62 -0.39
CA LYS A 41 -20.64 -3.89 0.36
C LYS A 41 -19.24 -4.45 0.69
N SER A 42 -18.18 -3.75 0.29
CA SER A 42 -16.81 -4.18 0.57
C SER A 42 -16.28 -3.61 1.88
N GLY A 43 -15.23 -4.23 2.42
CA GLY A 43 -14.46 -3.74 3.56
C GLY A 43 -13.50 -2.59 3.24
N TYR A 44 -13.35 -2.26 1.95
CA TYR A 44 -12.32 -1.33 1.46
C TYR A 44 -12.55 0.13 1.85
N ARG A 45 -13.76 0.51 2.28
CA ARG A 45 -14.02 1.85 2.84
C ARG A 45 -13.23 2.12 4.11
N ASN A 46 -12.91 1.09 4.89
CA ASN A 46 -12.04 1.22 6.06
C ASN A 46 -10.63 1.66 5.64
N GLY A 47 -10.24 1.29 4.42
CA GLY A 47 -8.98 1.59 3.73
C GLY A 47 -8.90 3.00 3.11
N LEU A 48 -9.98 3.77 3.09
CA LEU A 48 -10.03 4.99 2.29
C LEU A 48 -9.45 6.18 3.06
N VAL A 49 -8.34 6.73 2.57
CA VAL A 49 -7.70 7.93 3.14
C VAL A 49 -8.05 9.18 2.34
N SER A 50 -8.03 9.09 1.01
CA SER A 50 -8.31 10.20 0.09
C SER A 50 -8.96 9.70 -1.20
N GLY A 51 -9.60 10.62 -1.93
CA GLY A 51 -10.21 10.31 -3.23
C GLY A 51 -11.31 9.26 -3.13
N GLN A 52 -11.34 8.34 -4.10
CA GLN A 52 -12.33 7.27 -4.15
C GLN A 52 -11.71 5.87 -4.24
N PHE A 53 -10.43 5.79 -4.62
CA PHE A 53 -9.74 4.55 -4.88
C PHE A 53 -8.79 4.21 -3.73
N VAL A 54 -8.71 2.92 -3.41
CA VAL A 54 -7.78 2.38 -2.43
C VAL A 54 -6.98 1.24 -3.06
N GLY A 55 -5.70 1.15 -2.70
CA GLY A 55 -4.85 0.01 -3.03
C GLY A 55 -5.15 -1.18 -2.12
N MET A 56 -5.06 -2.38 -2.67
CA MET A 56 -5.35 -3.62 -1.97
C MET A 56 -4.42 -4.73 -2.44
N THR A 57 -4.37 -5.79 -1.64
CA THR A 57 -3.70 -7.04 -2.02
C THR A 57 -4.71 -8.07 -2.51
N TYR A 58 -4.27 -8.97 -3.38
CA TYR A 58 -5.07 -10.12 -3.79
C TYR A 58 -4.92 -11.28 -2.81
N ASP A 59 -6.04 -11.98 -2.54
CA ASP A 59 -6.15 -13.33 -1.98
C ASP A 59 -5.05 -13.80 -1.01
N ARG A 60 -4.90 -13.12 0.13
CA ARG A 60 -3.96 -13.48 1.21
C ARG A 60 -2.49 -13.59 0.76
N GLN A 61 -2.16 -13.08 -0.43
CA GLN A 61 -0.80 -13.05 -0.93
C GLN A 61 -0.05 -11.83 -0.37
N PRO A 62 1.29 -11.92 -0.21
CA PRO A 62 2.10 -10.76 0.16
C PRO A 62 2.12 -9.72 -0.95
N LEU A 63 1.75 -8.47 -0.63
CA LEU A 63 2.03 -7.32 -1.49
C LEU A 63 3.53 -7.20 -1.72
N THR A 64 3.96 -7.15 -2.98
CA THR A 64 5.35 -6.88 -3.31
C THR A 64 5.47 -5.62 -4.16
N ILE A 65 6.31 -4.69 -3.71
CA ILE A 65 6.63 -3.44 -4.40
C ILE A 65 8.13 -3.45 -4.65
N THR A 66 8.53 -3.33 -5.92
CA THR A 66 9.94 -3.27 -6.32
C THR A 66 10.22 -2.08 -7.22
N SER A 67 11.50 -1.74 -7.33
CA SER A 67 12.00 -0.69 -8.23
C SER A 67 13.38 -1.08 -8.74
N ASP A 68 13.71 -0.64 -9.95
CA ASP A 68 15.05 -0.68 -10.52
C ASP A 68 15.97 0.38 -9.88
N ARG A 69 15.39 1.35 -9.15
CA ARG A 69 16.10 2.40 -8.41
C ARG A 69 15.97 2.17 -6.92
N LEU A 70 17.01 2.56 -6.18
CA LEU A 70 16.95 2.55 -4.71
C LEU A 70 15.88 3.54 -4.23
N PHE A 71 15.00 3.07 -3.35
CA PHE A 71 14.05 3.90 -2.62
C PHE A 71 14.05 3.54 -1.15
N ILE A 72 13.59 4.50 -0.33
CA ILE A 72 13.42 4.33 1.10
C ILE A 72 11.92 4.44 1.39
N LEU A 73 11.35 3.37 1.95
CA LEU A 73 9.99 3.41 2.47
C LEU A 73 10.02 4.10 3.84
N LYS A 74 9.57 5.35 3.89
CA LYS A 74 9.52 6.14 5.14
C LYS A 74 8.22 5.93 5.92
N LEU A 75 7.10 5.84 5.21
CA LEU A 75 5.76 5.72 5.76
C LEU A 75 4.96 4.75 4.90
N PHE A 76 4.09 3.98 5.55
CA PHE A 76 3.12 3.13 4.89
C PHE A 76 1.85 3.07 5.73
N TRP A 77 0.71 3.29 5.09
CA TRP A 77 -0.59 3.18 5.73
C TRP A 77 -1.32 1.95 5.18
N ALA A 78 -1.79 1.10 6.08
CA ALA A 78 -2.57 -0.08 5.74
C ALA A 78 -3.54 -0.43 6.86
N THR A 79 -4.64 -1.05 6.49
CA THR A 79 -5.64 -1.56 7.41
C THR A 79 -6.28 -2.83 6.83
N ALA A 80 -6.98 -3.56 7.68
CA ALA A 80 -7.76 -4.70 7.26
C ALA A 80 -9.08 -4.26 6.63
N ALA A 81 -9.42 -4.85 5.49
CA ALA A 81 -10.74 -4.65 4.89
C ALA A 81 -11.83 -5.40 5.70
N TRP A 82 -11.60 -6.65 6.12
CA TRP A 82 -12.66 -7.50 6.72
C TRP A 82 -12.39 -8.02 8.12
N ASN A 83 -11.13 -8.10 8.55
CA ASN A 83 -10.76 -8.77 9.79
C ASN A 83 -10.10 -7.77 10.74
N ASP A 84 -10.71 -7.52 11.88
CA ASP A 84 -10.11 -6.66 12.89
C ASP A 84 -8.81 -7.26 13.43
N ASN A 85 -7.91 -6.38 13.89
CA ASN A 85 -6.65 -6.75 14.55
C ASN A 85 -5.68 -7.58 13.70
N LEU A 86 -5.71 -7.44 12.36
CA LEU A 86 -4.69 -8.05 11.52
C LEU A 86 -3.30 -7.49 11.82
N THR A 87 -2.33 -8.39 11.88
CA THR A 87 -0.91 -8.05 12.04
C THR A 87 -0.28 -7.95 10.65
N LEU A 88 0.29 -6.80 10.34
CA LEU A 88 1.10 -6.62 9.13
C LEU A 88 2.54 -7.10 9.41
N ALA A 89 3.22 -7.66 8.40
CA ALA A 89 4.66 -7.89 8.45
C ALA A 89 5.28 -7.23 7.21
N ILE A 90 6.15 -6.25 7.44
CA ILE A 90 6.87 -5.56 6.37
C ILE A 90 8.31 -6.05 6.38
N THR A 91 8.79 -6.48 5.21
CA THR A 91 10.20 -6.82 4.98
C THR A 91 10.73 -5.99 3.83
N GLY A 92 12.03 -5.72 3.85
CA GLY A 92 12.71 -4.93 2.82
C GLY A 92 14.05 -5.55 2.49
N SER A 93 14.44 -5.48 1.22
CA SER A 93 15.74 -5.96 0.74
C SER A 93 16.31 -5.02 -0.31
N SER A 94 17.64 -5.03 -0.44
CA SER A 94 18.37 -4.31 -1.49
C SER A 94 19.42 -5.24 -2.09
N GLY A 95 19.48 -5.33 -3.44
CA GLY A 95 20.37 -6.25 -4.14
C GLY A 95 20.19 -7.72 -3.72
N GLY A 96 18.96 -8.13 -3.37
CA GLY A 96 18.64 -9.48 -2.89
C GLY A 96 19.03 -9.75 -1.43
N LYS A 97 19.54 -8.77 -0.69
CA LYS A 97 19.92 -8.90 0.71
C LYS A 97 18.89 -8.23 1.62
N PRO A 98 18.38 -8.90 2.66
CA PRO A 98 17.49 -8.27 3.65
C PRO A 98 18.15 -7.04 4.26
N HIS A 99 17.38 -5.97 4.43
CA HIS A 99 17.86 -4.75 5.05
C HIS A 99 17.46 -4.75 6.54
N PRO A 100 18.41 -4.62 7.49
CA PRO A 100 18.18 -4.85 8.91
C PRO A 100 17.20 -3.86 9.58
N ALA A 101 16.98 -2.69 8.97
CA ALA A 101 15.96 -1.73 9.41
C ALA A 101 14.51 -2.15 9.09
N PHE A 102 14.29 -3.22 8.31
CA PHE A 102 12.96 -3.81 8.07
C PHE A 102 12.80 -5.09 8.89
N THR A 103 12.89 -4.96 10.21
CA THR A 103 12.42 -5.99 11.14
C THR A 103 10.89 -5.96 11.16
N SER A 104 10.27 -7.11 10.97
CA SER A 104 8.80 -7.29 10.96
C SER A 104 8.10 -6.48 12.05
N TYR A 105 7.28 -5.51 11.64
CA TYR A 105 6.51 -4.65 12.54
C TYR A 105 5.09 -5.18 12.74
N SER A 106 4.83 -5.84 13.88
CA SER A 106 3.45 -6.14 14.28
C SER A 106 2.78 -4.88 14.82
N ALA A 107 1.82 -4.29 14.11
CA ALA A 107 1.01 -3.23 14.69
C ALA A 107 -0.47 -3.41 14.36
N THR A 108 -1.30 -3.24 15.38
CA THR A 108 -2.76 -3.27 15.33
C THR A 108 -3.34 -1.91 14.92
N HIS A 109 -2.53 -0.85 14.93
CA HIS A 109 -2.72 0.47 14.32
C HIS A 109 -1.30 1.04 14.11
N VAL A 110 -0.80 1.16 12.88
CA VAL A 110 0.45 1.89 12.64
C VAL A 110 0.10 3.38 12.51
N VAL A 111 0.23 4.11 13.61
CA VAL A 111 0.36 5.58 13.57
C VAL A 111 1.85 5.87 13.52
N LEU A 112 2.36 6.23 12.34
CA LEU A 112 3.59 7.00 12.22
C LEU A 112 3.16 8.39 11.75
N ASP A 113 2.72 9.16 12.74
CA ASP A 113 2.40 10.57 12.62
C ASP A 113 3.68 11.40 12.84
N ASP A 114 3.79 12.45 12.03
CA ASP A 114 4.83 13.49 11.96
C ASP A 114 6.31 13.11 11.63
N TRP A 115 6.95 14.03 10.90
CA TRP A 115 8.14 14.83 11.28
C TRP A 115 9.00 15.22 10.06
N ALA A 116 9.30 16.51 9.99
CA ALA A 116 10.33 17.11 9.17
C ALA A 116 11.74 16.88 9.77
N LEU A 117 12.76 16.72 8.92
CA LEU A 117 14.01 17.50 8.98
C LEU A 117 14.88 17.32 7.72
N GLU A 118 15.48 18.45 7.38
CA GLU A 118 16.56 18.85 6.46
C GLU A 118 17.46 17.79 5.81
N LEU A 119 17.75 18.04 4.52
CA LEU A 119 19.11 18.33 4.07
C LEU A 119 19.10 19.67 3.33
#